data_AF-A0A2D8HUJ3-F1
#
_entry.id   AF-A0A2D8HUJ3-F1
#
_cell.length_a   1.000
_cell.length_b   1.000
_cell.length_c   1.000
_cell.angle_alpha   90.00
_cell.angle_beta   90.00
_cell.angle_gamma   90.00
#
_symmetry.space_group_name_H-M   'P 1'
#
loop_
_entity.id
_entity.type
_entity.pdbx_description
1 polymer ?
#
loop_
_entity_poly.entity_id
_entity_poly.type
_entity_poly.pdbx_seq_one_letter_code
_entity_poly.pdbx_strand_id
1 'polypeptide(L)'
;MALEDISVDVGGVSFKGVYLAITFTAASTIAGGIWTASQFFAQLNEQSEAVVAASAQAEGLAQRFNDLREMNATRLQDMDKKLSNMEQAMTAADVENLQGKLSELGANLQQIMDAQKELLDIRDRIANAEKISSESEIKVNARLESLANLDARLARLSQDMDDLWKAIDSMSPLGG
;
A
#
# COMPACT_ATOMS: atom_id res chain seq x y z
N MET A 1 62.33 -10.82 -20.76
CA MET A 1 62.20 -12.22 -21.21
C MET A 1 61.62 -12.16 -22.60
N ALA A 2 62.39 -12.53 -23.62
CA ALA A 2 61.98 -12.39 -25.02
C ALA A 2 61.08 -13.57 -25.42
N LEU A 3 60.04 -13.30 -26.23
CA LEU A 3 59.13 -14.32 -26.79
C LEU A 3 59.83 -15.35 -27.69
N GLU A 4 61.13 -15.18 -27.92
CA GLU A 4 61.96 -16.06 -28.75
C GLU A 4 62.23 -17.42 -28.10
N ASP A 5 62.20 -17.52 -26.77
CA ASP A 5 62.56 -18.75 -26.02
C ASP A 5 61.34 -19.57 -25.56
N ILE A 6 60.12 -19.12 -25.90
CA ILE A 6 58.91 -19.92 -25.69
C ILE A 6 58.77 -20.84 -26.91
N SER A 7 59.36 -22.01 -26.80
CA SER A 7 59.19 -23.11 -27.75
C SER A 7 58.07 -24.01 -27.25
N VAL A 8 56.97 -24.10 -28.01
CA VAL A 8 55.84 -24.96 -27.67
C VAL A 8 55.87 -26.16 -28.61
N ASP A 9 56.06 -27.34 -28.02
CA ASP A 9 56.18 -28.60 -28.75
C ASP A 9 54.84 -29.33 -28.72
N VAL A 10 54.22 -29.46 -29.89
CA VAL A 10 52.92 -30.13 -30.01
C VAL A 10 53.06 -31.25 -31.02
N GLY A 11 53.22 -32.47 -30.50
CA GLY A 11 53.37 -33.68 -31.31
C GLY A 11 54.76 -33.92 -31.90
N GLY A 12 55.83 -33.35 -31.32
CA GLY A 12 57.22 -33.64 -31.69
C GLY A 12 57.89 -32.65 -32.65
N VAL A 13 57.25 -31.51 -32.94
CA VAL A 13 57.83 -30.40 -33.71
C VAL A 13 57.67 -29.10 -32.93
N SER A 14 58.78 -28.41 -32.71
CA SER A 14 58.87 -27.25 -31.82
C SER A 14 58.61 -25.95 -32.60
N PHE A 15 57.56 -25.21 -32.24
CA PHE A 15 57.23 -23.92 -32.87
C PHE A 15 57.70 -22.75 -31.99
N LYS A 16 58.41 -21.78 -32.59
CA LYS A 16 58.84 -20.57 -31.87
C LYS A 16 57.65 -19.65 -31.59
N GLY A 17 57.48 -19.26 -30.33
CA GLY A 17 56.34 -18.50 -29.82
C GLY A 17 56.09 -17.16 -30.52
N VAL A 18 57.12 -16.53 -31.12
CA VAL A 18 56.97 -15.30 -31.91
C VAL A 18 56.03 -15.48 -33.11
N TYR A 19 56.09 -16.59 -33.83
CA TYR A 19 55.23 -16.83 -35.00
C TYR A 19 53.78 -17.12 -34.58
N LEU A 20 53.60 -17.85 -33.48
CA LEU A 20 52.28 -18.07 -32.90
C LEU A 20 51.66 -16.74 -32.44
N ALA A 21 52.44 -15.86 -31.84
CA ALA A 21 51.97 -14.54 -31.41
C ALA A 21 51.52 -13.67 -32.60
N ILE A 22 52.34 -13.59 -33.66
CA ILE A 22 52.01 -12.78 -34.85
C ILE A 22 50.75 -13.31 -35.55
N THR A 23 50.66 -14.63 -35.74
CA THR A 23 49.49 -15.24 -36.38
C THR A 23 48.24 -15.10 -35.51
N PHE A 24 48.36 -15.22 -34.18
CA PHE A 24 47.25 -15.01 -33.27
C PHE A 24 46.77 -13.56 -33.25
N THR A 25 47.67 -12.57 -33.26
CA THR A 25 47.29 -11.16 -33.34
C THR A 25 46.65 -10.83 -34.69
N ALA A 26 47.22 -11.30 -35.81
CA ALA A 26 46.67 -11.09 -37.14
C ALA A 26 45.28 -11.74 -37.31
N ALA A 27 45.12 -12.98 -36.82
CA ALA A 27 43.83 -13.68 -36.81
C ALA A 27 42.81 -12.94 -35.94
N SER A 28 43.23 -12.42 -34.78
CA SER A 28 42.35 -11.68 -33.86
C SER A 28 41.87 -10.35 -34.44
N THR A 29 42.70 -9.64 -35.20
CA THR A 29 42.30 -8.41 -35.89
C THR A 29 41.31 -8.68 -37.02
N ILE A 30 41.52 -9.73 -37.83
CA ILE A 30 40.58 -10.09 -38.90
C ILE A 30 39.26 -10.56 -38.31
N ALA A 31 39.29 -11.40 -37.26
CA ALA A 31 38.10 -11.84 -36.56
C ALA A 31 37.33 -10.67 -35.91
N GLY A 32 38.06 -9.71 -35.31
CA GLY A 32 37.47 -8.50 -34.74
C GLY A 32 36.83 -7.59 -35.78
N GLY A 33 37.45 -7.43 -36.95
CA GLY A 33 36.93 -6.58 -38.04
C GLY A 33 35.63 -7.10 -38.66
N ILE A 34 35.47 -8.42 -38.79
CA ILE A 34 34.22 -9.03 -39.30
C ILE A 34 33.08 -8.83 -38.31
N TRP A 35 33.35 -9.00 -37.01
CA TRP A 35 32.35 -8.80 -35.97
C TRP A 35 31.89 -7.34 -35.88
N THR A 36 32.81 -6.38 -35.87
CA THR A 36 32.45 -4.95 -35.80
C THR A 36 31.73 -4.44 -37.05
N ALA A 37 32.12 -4.89 -38.24
CA ALA A 37 31.42 -4.54 -39.48
C ALA A 37 29.98 -5.11 -39.48
N SER A 38 29.78 -6.35 -39.05
CA SER A 38 28.45 -6.96 -38.97
C SER A 38 27.53 -6.21 -37.99
N GLN A 39 28.07 -5.73 -36.87
CA GLN A 39 27.34 -4.93 -35.89
C GLN A 39 26.91 -3.57 -36.45
N PHE A 40 27.79 -2.92 -37.23
CA PHE A 40 27.47 -1.64 -37.86
C PHE A 40 26.33 -1.77 -38.88
N PHE A 41 26.33 -2.83 -39.70
CA PHE A 41 25.24 -3.07 -40.64
C PHE A 41 23.93 -3.47 -39.95
N ALA A 42 24.00 -4.29 -38.91
CA ALA A 42 22.82 -4.64 -38.10
C ALA A 42 22.18 -3.38 -37.48
N GLN A 43 23.01 -2.49 -36.92
CA GLN A 43 22.55 -1.23 -36.32
C GLN A 43 21.98 -0.26 -37.35
N LEU A 44 22.56 -0.17 -38.55
CA LEU A 44 22.01 0.66 -39.63
C LEU A 44 20.66 0.15 -40.13
N ASN A 45 20.51 -1.17 -40.27
CA ASN A 45 19.25 -1.75 -40.71
C ASN A 45 18.14 -1.51 -39.67
N GLU A 46 18.46 -1.71 -38.39
CA GLU A 46 17.57 -1.43 -37.26
C GLU A 46 17.16 0.06 -37.18
N GLN A 47 18.11 0.98 -37.38
CA GLN A 47 17.80 2.41 -37.40
C GLN A 47 16.95 2.82 -38.61
N SER A 48 17.19 2.24 -39.78
CA SER A 48 16.40 2.54 -40.98
C SER A 48 14.94 2.08 -40.83
N GLU A 49 14.72 0.91 -40.22
CA GLU A 49 13.39 0.39 -39.90
C GLU A 49 12.70 1.25 -38.83
N ALA A 50 13.45 1.68 -37.80
CA ALA A 50 12.95 2.59 -36.77
C ALA A 50 12.52 3.96 -37.34
N VAL A 51 13.24 4.50 -38.33
CA VAL A 51 12.89 5.77 -38.99
C VAL A 51 11.61 5.64 -39.83
N VAL A 52 11.44 4.53 -40.57
CA VAL A 52 10.21 4.26 -41.34
C VAL A 52 9.00 4.05 -40.41
N ALA A 53 9.19 3.34 -39.30
CA ALA A 53 8.16 3.18 -38.29
C ALA A 53 7.78 4.53 -37.64
N ALA A 54 8.77 5.38 -37.35
CA ALA A 54 8.54 6.72 -36.81
C ALA A 54 7.80 7.64 -37.78
N SER A 55 8.09 7.58 -39.09
CA SER A 55 7.35 8.37 -40.09
C SER A 55 5.89 7.93 -40.22
N ALA A 56 5.62 6.62 -40.21
CA ALA A 56 4.24 6.11 -40.21
C ALA A 56 3.48 6.52 -38.94
N GLN A 57 4.15 6.53 -37.78
CA GLN A 57 3.56 7.01 -36.53
C GLN A 57 3.28 8.52 -36.55
N ALA A 58 4.15 9.32 -37.20
CA ALA A 58 3.97 10.76 -37.34
C ALA A 58 2.75 11.11 -38.22
N GLU A 59 2.52 10.38 -39.32
CA GLU A 59 1.31 10.54 -40.15
C GLU A 59 0.05 10.21 -39.35
N GLY A 60 0.07 9.11 -38.58
CA GLY A 60 -1.04 8.76 -37.68
C GLY A 60 -1.30 9.81 -36.60
N LEU A 61 -0.24 10.47 -36.10
CA LEU A 61 -0.37 11.56 -35.13
C LEU A 61 -1.01 12.81 -35.75
N ALA A 62 -0.66 13.15 -36.99
CA ALA A 62 -1.26 14.28 -37.71
C ALA A 62 -2.77 14.06 -37.94
N GLN A 63 -3.17 12.84 -38.30
CA GLN A 63 -4.59 12.49 -38.44
C GLN A 63 -5.33 12.61 -37.10
N ARG A 64 -4.78 12.04 -36.02
CA ARG A 64 -5.36 12.16 -34.67
C ARG A 64 -5.46 13.61 -34.21
N PHE A 65 -4.49 14.46 -34.55
CA PHE A 65 -4.54 15.88 -34.22
C PHE A 65 -5.70 16.59 -34.94
N ASN A 66 -5.92 16.28 -36.22
CA ASN A 66 -7.07 16.79 -36.96
C ASN A 66 -8.40 16.31 -36.37
N ASP A 67 -8.51 15.02 -36.04
CA ASP A 67 -9.72 14.46 -35.40
C ASP A 67 -9.99 15.10 -34.04
N LEU A 68 -8.95 15.31 -33.23
CA LEU A 68 -9.06 16.01 -31.93
C LEU A 68 -9.50 17.46 -32.11
N ARG A 69 -8.98 18.15 -33.13
CA ARG A 69 -9.37 19.54 -33.44
C ARG A 69 -10.86 19.60 -33.80
N GLU A 70 -11.34 18.69 -34.64
CA GLU A 70 -12.74 18.64 -35.05
C GLU A 70 -13.66 18.26 -33.88
N MET A 71 -13.30 17.23 -33.10
CA MET A 71 -14.05 16.87 -31.89
C MET A 71 -14.11 18.01 -30.87
N ASN A 72 -13.01 18.77 -30.71
CA ASN A 72 -13.00 19.93 -29.82
C ASN A 72 -13.90 21.06 -30.34
N ALA A 73 -13.95 21.28 -31.66
CA ALA A 73 -14.86 22.27 -32.25
C ALA A 73 -16.33 21.90 -31.98
N THR A 74 -16.71 20.63 -32.16
CA THR A 74 -18.07 20.15 -31.86
C THR A 74 -18.40 20.27 -30.37
N ARG A 75 -17.47 19.91 -29.49
CA ARG A 75 -17.65 20.03 -28.02
C ARG A 75 -17.86 21.47 -27.59
N LEU A 76 -17.11 22.43 -28.14
CA LEU A 76 -17.28 23.85 -27.84
C LEU A 76 -18.65 24.35 -28.27
N GLN A 77 -19.14 23.94 -29.46
CA GLN A 77 -20.47 24.31 -29.94
C GLN A 77 -21.59 23.73 -29.06
N ASP A 78 -21.44 22.49 -28.59
CA ASP A 78 -22.42 21.88 -27.68
C ASP A 78 -22.38 22.50 -26.28
N MET A 79 -21.20 22.89 -25.80
CA MET A 79 -21.06 23.64 -24.55
C MET A 79 -21.74 25.00 -24.65
N ASP A 80 -21.61 25.71 -25.77
CA ASP A 80 -22.26 27.00 -26.00
C ASP A 80 -23.79 26.88 -25.96
N LYS A 81 -24.35 25.86 -26.63
CA LYS A 81 -25.79 25.54 -26.54
C LYS A 81 -26.23 25.19 -25.14
N LYS A 82 -25.44 24.37 -24.42
CA LYS A 82 -25.73 24.01 -23.02
C LYS A 82 -25.67 25.23 -22.12
N LEU A 83 -24.68 26.11 -22.31
CA LEU A 83 -24.56 27.36 -21.57
C LEU A 83 -25.74 28.27 -21.85
N SER A 84 -26.14 28.45 -23.11
CA SER A 84 -27.33 29.25 -23.46
C SER A 84 -28.61 28.67 -22.86
N ASN A 85 -28.81 27.34 -22.91
CA ASN A 85 -29.97 26.68 -22.30
C ASN A 85 -29.93 26.75 -20.77
N MET A 86 -28.74 26.64 -20.17
CA MET A 86 -28.55 26.83 -18.73
C MET A 86 -28.76 28.28 -18.33
N GLU A 87 -28.32 29.25 -19.13
CA GLU A 87 -28.50 30.67 -18.89
C GLU A 87 -29.98 31.04 -18.92
N GLN A 88 -30.73 30.52 -19.90
CA GLN A 88 -32.20 30.63 -19.99
C GLN A 88 -32.91 29.91 -18.83
N ALA A 89 -32.46 28.71 -18.46
CA ALA A 89 -33.02 27.98 -17.33
C ALA A 89 -32.68 28.64 -15.99
N MET A 90 -31.50 29.22 -15.83
CA MET A 90 -31.04 29.92 -14.63
C MET A 90 -31.76 31.27 -14.51
N THR A 91 -31.90 32.05 -15.60
CA THR A 91 -32.70 33.28 -15.56
C THR A 91 -34.18 33.03 -15.26
N ALA A 92 -34.75 31.90 -15.70
CA ALA A 92 -36.14 31.56 -15.43
C ALA A 92 -36.36 30.82 -14.09
N ALA A 93 -35.36 30.09 -13.57
CA ALA A 93 -35.51 29.21 -12.42
C ALA A 93 -34.77 29.64 -11.14
N ASP A 94 -33.76 30.53 -11.18
CA ASP A 94 -32.89 30.74 -10.00
C ASP A 94 -33.60 31.39 -8.81
N VAL A 95 -34.48 32.38 -8.98
CA VAL A 95 -34.98 33.11 -7.80
C VAL A 95 -35.97 32.26 -6.98
N GLU A 96 -36.89 31.56 -7.63
CA GLU A 96 -37.93 30.77 -6.94
C GLU A 96 -37.42 29.38 -6.51
N ASN A 97 -36.59 28.73 -7.33
CA ASN A 97 -36.04 27.41 -7.03
C ASN A 97 -34.89 27.48 -6.00
N LEU A 98 -34.01 28.50 -6.07
CA LEU A 98 -32.99 28.68 -5.01
C LEU A 98 -33.63 29.08 -3.69
N GLN A 99 -34.68 29.90 -3.67
CA GLN A 99 -35.38 30.22 -2.41
C GLN A 99 -36.06 28.99 -1.79
N GLY A 100 -36.70 28.14 -2.61
CA GLY A 100 -37.27 26.87 -2.14
C GLY A 100 -36.20 25.92 -1.58
N LYS A 101 -35.10 25.72 -2.32
CA LYS A 101 -33.99 24.86 -1.90
C LYS A 101 -33.23 25.41 -0.70
N LEU A 102 -33.09 26.74 -0.56
CA LEU A 102 -32.49 27.37 0.62
C LEU A 102 -33.41 27.27 1.85
N SER A 103 -34.72 27.36 1.67
CA SER A 103 -35.69 27.13 2.75
C SER A 103 -35.67 25.67 3.22
N GLU A 104 -35.61 24.72 2.28
CA GLU A 104 -35.48 23.29 2.57
C GLU A 104 -34.12 22.97 3.24
N LEU A 105 -33.03 23.54 2.74
CA LEU A 105 -31.70 23.42 3.35
C LEU A 105 -31.68 24.01 4.75
N GLY A 106 -32.32 25.16 4.97
CA GLY A 106 -32.48 25.79 6.29
C GLY A 106 -33.25 24.91 7.27
N ALA A 107 -34.35 24.29 6.83
CA ALA A 107 -35.12 23.35 7.64
C ALA A 107 -34.31 22.09 8.00
N ASN A 108 -33.57 21.54 7.05
CA ASN A 108 -32.71 20.37 7.27
C ASN A 108 -31.53 20.69 8.20
N LEU A 109 -30.90 21.86 8.05
CA LEU A 109 -29.83 22.31 8.96
C LEU A 109 -30.34 22.54 10.38
N GLN A 110 -31.56 23.06 10.54
CA GLN A 110 -32.19 23.20 11.86
C GLN A 110 -32.39 21.82 12.52
N GLN A 111 -32.93 20.84 11.79
CA GLN A 111 -33.10 19.48 12.29
C GLN A 111 -31.75 18.83 12.66
N ILE A 112 -30.72 19.01 11.84
CA ILE A 112 -29.36 18.50 12.12
C ILE A 112 -28.80 19.15 13.38
N MET A 113 -28.96 20.46 13.57
CA MET A 113 -28.50 21.14 14.78
C MET A 113 -29.19 20.63 16.04
N ASP A 114 -30.50 20.37 15.98
CA ASP A 114 -31.23 19.85 17.13
C ASP A 114 -30.84 18.39 17.44
N ALA A 115 -30.63 17.56 16.41
CA ALA A 115 -30.05 16.22 16.58
C ALA A 115 -28.62 16.27 17.16
N GLN A 116 -27.80 17.24 16.74
CA GLN A 116 -26.44 17.42 17.29
C GLN A 116 -26.45 17.84 18.77
N LYS A 117 -27.44 18.63 19.22
CA LYS A 117 -27.60 18.95 20.65
C LYS A 117 -27.97 17.72 21.47
N GLU A 118 -28.85 16.88 20.95
CA GLU A 118 -29.23 15.62 21.61
C GLU A 118 -28.03 14.66 21.69
N LEU A 119 -27.25 14.53 20.62
CA LEU A 119 -26.01 13.75 20.62
C LEU A 119 -24.97 14.27 21.61
N LEU A 120 -24.89 15.59 21.81
CA LEU A 120 -24.02 16.20 22.81
C LEU A 120 -24.44 15.80 24.24
N ASP A 121 -25.74 15.81 24.54
CA ASP A 121 -26.26 15.37 25.84
C ASP A 121 -26.01 13.87 26.07
N ILE A 122 -26.22 13.04 25.03
CA ILE A 122 -25.91 11.60 25.09
C ILE A 122 -24.41 11.38 25.37
N ARG A 123 -23.52 12.12 24.70
CA ARG A 123 -22.08 12.06 24.95
C ARG A 123 -21.75 12.36 26.41
N ASP A 124 -22.35 13.40 26.98
CA ASP A 124 -22.11 13.80 28.36
C ASP A 124 -22.64 12.76 29.36
N ARG A 125 -23.79 12.12 29.06
CA ARG A 125 -24.31 10.99 29.84
C ARG A 125 -23.40 9.76 29.75
N ILE A 126 -22.88 9.42 28.57
CA ILE A 126 -21.93 8.31 28.39
C ILE A 126 -20.65 8.55 29.17
N ALA A 127 -20.08 9.76 29.10
CA ALA A 127 -18.88 10.09 29.86
C ALA A 127 -19.08 9.92 31.38
N ASN A 128 -20.25 10.31 31.90
CA ASN A 128 -20.61 10.08 33.30
C ASN A 128 -20.83 8.58 33.61
N ALA A 129 -21.48 7.83 32.71
CA ALA A 129 -21.68 6.40 32.88
C ALA A 129 -20.35 5.62 32.85
N GLU A 130 -19.43 5.95 31.96
CA GLU A 130 -18.08 5.37 31.89
C GLU A 130 -17.31 5.64 33.18
N LYS A 131 -17.38 6.87 33.72
CA LYS A 131 -16.77 7.21 35.01
C LYS A 131 -17.34 6.35 36.15
N ILE A 132 -18.67 6.25 36.25
CA ILE A 132 -19.33 5.42 37.28
C ILE A 132 -18.96 3.95 37.09
N SER A 133 -18.93 3.46 35.86
CA SER A 133 -18.55 2.08 35.52
C SER A 133 -17.11 1.80 35.94
N SER A 134 -16.17 2.71 35.67
CA SER A 134 -14.77 2.60 36.09
C SER A 134 -14.63 2.59 37.62
N GLU A 135 -15.33 3.48 38.33
CA GLU A 135 -15.34 3.48 39.80
C GLU A 135 -15.97 2.19 40.38
N SER A 136 -16.99 1.65 39.71
CA SER A 136 -17.64 0.39 40.07
C SER A 136 -16.72 -0.80 39.85
N GLU A 137 -16.04 -0.87 38.71
CA GLU A 137 -15.05 -1.90 38.39
C GLU A 137 -13.94 -1.95 39.43
N ILE A 138 -13.40 -0.79 39.82
CA ILE A 138 -12.40 -0.67 40.90
C ILE A 138 -12.94 -1.24 42.22
N LYS A 139 -14.17 -0.87 42.61
CA LYS A 139 -14.80 -1.37 43.86
C LYS A 139 -15.07 -2.88 43.81
N VAL A 140 -15.49 -3.41 42.66
CA VAL A 140 -15.75 -4.84 42.47
C VAL A 140 -14.44 -5.62 42.54
N ASN A 141 -13.39 -5.16 41.87
CA ASN A 141 -12.07 -5.78 41.92
C ASN A 141 -11.50 -5.80 43.36
N ALA A 142 -11.63 -4.70 44.10
CA ALA A 142 -11.22 -4.64 45.50
C ALA A 142 -12.01 -5.63 46.39
N ARG A 143 -13.32 -5.81 46.13
CA ARG A 143 -14.13 -6.82 46.83
C ARG A 143 -13.73 -8.24 46.45
N LEU A 144 -13.45 -8.51 45.18
CA LEU A 144 -12.96 -9.82 44.71
C LEU A 144 -11.64 -10.19 45.39
N GLU A 145 -10.70 -9.26 45.48
CA GLU A 145 -9.42 -9.47 46.18
C GLU A 145 -9.64 -9.76 47.68
N SER A 146 -10.54 -9.01 48.33
CA SER A 146 -10.92 -9.28 49.72
C SER A 146 -11.56 -10.67 49.90
N LEU A 147 -12.42 -11.10 48.97
CA LEU A 147 -13.04 -12.42 49.01
C LEU A 147 -12.00 -13.53 48.80
N ALA A 148 -11.05 -13.35 47.89
CA ALA A 148 -9.95 -14.29 47.68
C ALA A 148 -9.08 -14.44 48.93
N ASN A 149 -8.79 -13.35 49.65
CA ASN A 149 -8.06 -13.39 50.91
C ASN A 149 -8.87 -14.11 52.01
N LEU A 150 -10.18 -13.88 52.08
CA LEU A 150 -11.06 -14.60 53.01
C LEU A 150 -11.07 -16.10 52.72
N ASP A 151 -11.18 -16.49 51.45
CA ASP A 151 -11.12 -17.89 51.02
C ASP A 151 -9.81 -18.56 51.44
N ALA A 152 -8.67 -17.90 51.21
CA ALA A 152 -7.36 -18.41 51.64
C ALA A 152 -7.25 -18.57 53.17
N ARG A 153 -7.86 -17.67 53.96
CA ARG A 153 -7.92 -17.79 55.42
C ARG A 153 -8.83 -18.93 55.87
N LEU A 154 -9.99 -19.10 55.22
CA LEU A 154 -10.91 -20.20 55.49
C LEU A 154 -10.29 -21.56 55.16
N ALA A 155 -9.54 -21.65 54.05
CA ALA A 155 -8.80 -22.86 53.68
C ALA A 155 -7.76 -23.24 54.73
N ARG A 156 -6.98 -22.27 55.24
CA ARG A 156 -6.03 -22.49 56.34
C ARG A 156 -6.73 -22.92 57.63
N LEU A 157 -7.83 -22.26 57.98
CA LEU A 157 -8.63 -22.62 59.15
C LEU A 157 -9.18 -24.06 59.04
N SER A 158 -9.66 -24.46 57.85
CA SER A 158 -10.10 -25.84 57.61
C SER A 158 -8.96 -26.83 57.84
N GLN A 159 -7.77 -26.52 57.33
CA GLN A 159 -6.59 -27.36 57.51
C GLN A 159 -6.19 -27.45 59.00
N ASP A 160 -6.17 -26.32 59.71
CA ASP A 160 -5.88 -26.29 61.15
C ASP A 160 -6.92 -27.11 61.93
N MET A 161 -8.21 -27.01 61.58
CA MET A 161 -9.28 -27.80 62.20
C MET A 161 -9.14 -29.30 61.92
N ASP A 162 -8.78 -29.69 60.69
CA ASP A 162 -8.52 -31.08 60.32
C ASP A 162 -7.29 -31.64 61.08
N ASP A 163 -6.25 -30.84 61.25
CA ASP A 163 -5.04 -31.23 61.97
C ASP A 163 -5.27 -31.29 63.49
N LEU A 164 -6.09 -30.40 64.04
CA LEU A 164 -6.56 -30.48 65.43
C LEU A 164 -7.42 -31.72 65.66
N TRP A 165 -8.30 -32.08 64.72
CA TRP A 165 -9.12 -33.29 64.82
C TRP A 165 -8.25 -34.56 64.81
N LYS A 166 -7.26 -34.64 63.90
CA LYS A 166 -6.25 -35.72 63.91
C LYS A 166 -5.42 -35.76 65.18
N ALA A 167 -5.05 -34.60 65.73
CA ALA A 167 -4.28 -34.52 66.98
C ALA A 167 -5.10 -35.03 68.17
N ILE A 168 -6.38 -34.64 68.27
CA ILE A 168 -7.31 -35.12 69.29
C ILE A 168 -7.52 -36.63 69.18
N ASP A 169 -7.70 -37.15 67.96
CA ASP A 169 -7.82 -38.58 67.70
C ASP A 169 -6.56 -39.33 68.14
N SER A 170 -5.37 -38.79 67.84
CA SER A 170 -4.09 -39.37 68.27
C SER A 170 -3.82 -39.32 69.77
N MET A 171 -4.48 -38.40 70.49
CA MET A 171 -4.35 -38.24 71.94
C MET A 171 -5.44 -38.96 72.73
N SER A 172 -6.46 -39.53 72.07
CA SER A 172 -7.51 -40.31 72.73
C SER A 172 -6.93 -41.65 73.20
N PRO A 173 -6.75 -41.86 74.52
CA PRO A 173 -6.26 -43.12 75.03
C PRO A 173 -7.49 -44.01 75.25
N LEU A 174 -7.87 -44.78 74.21
CA LEU A 174 -8.62 -46.06 74.23
C LEU A 174 -9.58 -46.16 73.04
N GLY A 175 -9.23 -47.00 72.07
CA GLY A 175 -10.20 -47.60 71.14
C GLY A 175 -9.65 -48.01 69.79
N GLY A 176 -9.30 -49.31 69.68
CA GLY A 176 -9.56 -50.25 68.57
C GLY A 176 -9.53 -49.76 67.12
#